data_AF-A0AAE0LBM5-F1
#
_entry.id   AF-A0AAE0LBM5-F1
#
_cell.length_a   1.000
_cell.length_b   1.000
_cell.length_c   1.000
_cell.angle_alpha   90.00
_cell.angle_beta   90.00
_cell.angle_gamma   90.00
#
_symmetry.space_group_name_H-M   'P 1'
#
loop_
_entity.id
_entity.type
_entity.pdbx_description
1 polymer ?
#
loop_
_entity_poly.entity_id
_entity_poly.type
_entity_poly.pdbx_seq_one_letter_code
_entity_poly.pdbx_strand_id
1 'polypeptide(L)'
;MATTLNTKFSLSQAFSKKCSFSNGAALRTSTPATPVARVRVQPVQMSRVCDLTGKKANNGYVVTFSHKRNKKLQQVNLQMKKVFWEKEKRWVKMKVSTKGLKSINKVGLEEMAKRANIDLYSLPFVDVSEARTEWLKENNKPPVKKNKRAMNQEKYQAKIAASS
;
A
#
# COMPACT_ATOMS: atom_id res chain seq x y z
N MET A 1 -12.79 46.48 -55.62
CA MET A 1 -13.05 45.46 -56.67
C MET A 1 -13.83 44.33 -56.04
N ALA A 2 -14.93 43.95 -56.70
CA ALA A 2 -15.79 42.81 -56.37
C ALA A 2 -14.97 41.51 -56.21
N THR A 3 -15.36 40.53 -55.40
CA THR A 3 -16.34 39.52 -55.83
C THR A 3 -17.14 38.91 -54.67
N THR A 4 -18.43 38.80 -54.94
CA THR A 4 -19.48 38.00 -54.30
C THR A 4 -19.19 36.50 -54.30
N LEU A 5 -19.74 35.72 -53.35
CA LEU A 5 -20.60 34.56 -53.67
C LEU A 5 -21.53 34.23 -52.50
N ASN A 6 -22.83 34.23 -52.82
CA ASN A 6 -23.98 33.77 -52.04
C ASN A 6 -23.91 32.26 -51.76
N THR A 7 -24.56 31.80 -50.68
CA THR A 7 -25.72 30.89 -50.80
C THR A 7 -26.60 30.91 -49.54
N LYS A 8 -27.89 31.10 -49.77
CA LYS A 8 -29.00 31.02 -48.81
C LYS A 8 -29.52 29.57 -48.78
N PHE A 9 -29.92 29.06 -47.61
CA PHE A 9 -30.96 28.04 -47.44
C PHE A 9 -31.46 28.14 -45.99
N SER A 10 -32.43 29.02 -45.72
CA SER A 10 -33.87 28.74 -45.56
C SER A 10 -34.25 27.76 -44.43
N LEU A 11 -34.94 28.36 -43.44
CA LEU A 11 -36.16 27.90 -42.77
C LEU A 11 -36.27 26.43 -42.35
N SER A 12 -36.50 26.17 -41.06
CA SER A 12 -37.87 26.15 -40.50
C SER A 12 -37.95 25.44 -39.13
N GLN A 13 -38.77 26.06 -38.28
CA GLN A 13 -39.66 25.43 -37.30
C GLN A 13 -39.09 24.84 -35.99
N ALA A 14 -39.39 25.60 -34.94
CA ALA A 14 -39.54 25.16 -33.58
C ALA A 14 -40.41 23.91 -33.43
N PHE A 15 -40.04 23.00 -32.53
CA PHE A 15 -41.01 22.24 -31.77
C PHE A 15 -40.52 22.05 -30.34
N SER A 16 -41.05 22.90 -29.46
CA SER A 16 -41.11 22.68 -28.03
C SER A 16 -41.82 21.37 -27.75
N LYS A 17 -41.19 20.44 -27.01
CA LYS A 17 -41.91 19.52 -26.13
C LYS A 17 -41.14 19.34 -24.83
N LYS A 18 -41.57 20.10 -23.83
CA LYS A 18 -41.54 19.68 -22.42
C LYS A 18 -42.24 18.33 -22.32
N CYS A 19 -41.55 17.32 -21.80
CA CYS A 19 -42.19 16.17 -21.18
C CYS A 19 -41.63 16.04 -19.76
N SER A 20 -42.31 16.71 -18.84
CA SER A 20 -42.37 16.33 -17.44
C SER A 20 -43.01 14.95 -17.35
N PHE A 21 -42.29 13.95 -16.85
CA PHE A 21 -42.92 12.74 -16.35
C PHE A 21 -42.53 12.50 -14.90
N SER A 22 -43.60 12.33 -14.13
CA SER A 22 -43.73 12.28 -12.70
C SER A 22 -43.12 11.03 -12.06
N ASN A 23 -42.62 11.24 -10.85
CA ASN A 23 -42.65 10.36 -9.68
C ASN A 23 -43.02 8.89 -9.91
N GLY A 24 -42.03 8.03 -9.74
CA GLY A 24 -42.19 6.61 -9.45
C GLY A 24 -41.15 6.20 -8.40
N ALA A 25 -41.59 6.14 -7.14
CA ALA A 25 -40.81 5.67 -6.01
C ALA A 25 -40.47 4.18 -6.17
N ALA A 26 -39.22 3.83 -5.95
CA ALA A 26 -38.83 2.50 -5.49
C ALA A 26 -37.72 2.65 -4.47
N LEU A 27 -38.11 2.55 -3.19
CA LEU A 27 -37.18 2.35 -2.09
C LEU A 27 -36.34 1.11 -2.38
N ARG A 28 -35.02 1.29 -2.48
CA ARG A 28 -34.08 0.26 -2.06
C ARG A 28 -33.35 0.80 -0.84
N THR A 29 -33.86 0.30 0.28
CA THR A 29 -33.30 0.26 1.62
C THR A 29 -31.79 0.50 1.69
N SER A 30 -31.44 1.40 2.61
CA SER A 30 -30.13 1.60 3.22
C SER A 30 -29.32 0.32 3.36
N THR A 31 -28.16 0.26 2.70
CA THR A 31 -27.01 -0.43 3.27
C THR A 31 -26.14 0.63 3.91
N PRO A 32 -26.02 0.71 5.24
CA PRO A 32 -24.94 1.50 5.83
C PRO A 32 -23.64 0.83 5.39
N ALA A 33 -22.92 1.48 4.49
CA ALA A 33 -21.52 1.20 4.31
C ALA A 33 -20.85 1.55 5.63
N THR A 34 -20.77 0.57 6.54
CA THR A 34 -19.90 0.67 7.70
C THR A 34 -18.53 1.09 7.16
N PRO A 35 -17.93 2.18 7.68
CA PRO A 35 -16.52 2.40 7.45
C PRO A 35 -15.83 1.27 8.22
N VAL A 36 -15.69 0.10 7.60
CA VAL A 36 -14.66 -0.84 8.00
C VAL A 36 -13.41 0.00 7.89
N ALA A 37 -12.89 0.43 9.04
CA ALA A 37 -11.61 1.09 9.13
C ALA A 37 -10.66 0.17 8.36
N ARG A 38 -10.39 0.52 7.11
CA ARG A 38 -9.29 -0.09 6.37
C ARG A 38 -8.12 0.29 7.23
N VAL A 39 -7.66 -0.64 8.05
CA VAL A 39 -6.29 -0.65 8.52
C VAL A 39 -5.52 -0.47 7.23
N ARG A 40 -5.03 0.76 7.01
CA ARG A 40 -4.06 1.07 5.98
C ARG A 40 -2.86 0.27 6.43
N VAL A 41 -2.80 -1.00 6.04
CA VAL A 41 -1.54 -1.72 6.00
C VAL A 41 -0.75 -0.91 5.00
N GLN A 42 0.05 0.02 5.53
CA GLN A 42 0.88 0.85 4.68
C GLN A 42 1.70 -0.15 3.87
N PRO A 43 1.52 -0.21 2.54
CA PRO A 43 2.49 -0.96 1.75
C PRO A 43 3.83 -0.35 2.12
N VAL A 44 4.82 -1.18 2.50
CA VAL A 44 6.19 -0.77 2.89
C VAL A 44 6.54 0.45 2.06
N GLN A 45 6.46 1.64 2.69
CA GLN A 45 6.27 2.86 1.90
C GLN A 45 7.49 3.04 0.99
N MET A 46 7.24 3.33 -0.27
CA MET A 46 8.30 3.61 -1.26
C MET A 46 9.07 4.89 -0.91
N SER A 47 8.66 5.62 0.13
CA SER A 47 9.38 6.76 0.69
C SER A 47 10.82 6.39 1.06
N ARG A 48 11.76 7.32 0.85
CA ARG A 48 13.17 7.20 1.27
C ARG A 48 13.33 7.49 2.77
N VAL A 49 12.69 6.66 3.58
CA VAL A 49 12.74 6.69 5.05
C VAL A 49 13.14 5.31 5.56
N CYS A 50 13.91 5.26 6.64
CA CYS A 50 14.21 3.99 7.32
C CYS A 50 13.01 3.55 8.13
N ASP A 51 12.58 2.28 7.97
CA ASP A 51 11.41 1.76 8.66
C ASP A 51 11.61 1.82 10.20
N LEU A 52 12.71 1.28 10.72
CA LEU A 52 12.94 1.19 12.17
C LEU A 52 13.31 2.52 12.86
N THR A 53 14.08 3.38 12.19
CA THR A 53 14.65 4.58 12.84
C THR A 53 13.98 5.88 12.40
N GLY A 54 13.10 5.84 11.41
CA GLY A 54 12.45 7.04 10.86
C GLY A 54 13.40 8.04 10.18
N LYS A 55 14.68 7.67 9.99
CA LYS A 55 15.67 8.56 9.38
C LYS A 55 15.25 8.93 7.96
N LYS A 56 15.19 10.24 7.71
CA LYS A 56 14.82 10.86 6.44
C LYS A 56 15.99 11.68 5.89
N ALA A 57 15.89 12.06 4.62
CA ALA A 57 16.89 12.90 3.97
C ALA A 57 17.04 14.24 4.73
N ASN A 58 18.28 14.74 4.77
CA ASN A 58 18.61 16.03 5.32
C ASN A 58 18.75 17.08 4.21
N ASN A 59 18.37 18.32 4.47
CA ASN A 59 18.63 19.44 3.58
C ASN A 59 20.08 19.88 3.75
N GLY A 60 20.83 19.99 2.66
CA GLY A 60 22.21 20.44 2.68
C GLY A 60 22.56 21.29 1.46
N TYR A 61 23.83 21.69 1.39
CA TYR A 61 24.39 22.42 0.26
C TYR A 61 25.62 21.70 -0.29
N VAL A 62 25.83 21.82 -1.60
CA VAL A 62 27.14 21.60 -2.22
C VAL A 62 27.78 22.97 -2.35
N VAL A 63 28.93 23.15 -1.71
CA VAL A 63 29.70 24.41 -1.74
C VAL A 63 30.83 24.24 -2.75
N THR A 64 30.90 25.12 -3.74
CA THR A 64 32.02 25.15 -4.69
C THR A 64 33.25 25.82 -4.08
N PHE A 65 34.41 25.70 -4.73
CA PHE A 65 35.63 26.42 -4.35
C PHE A 65 35.39 27.94 -4.24
N SER A 66 34.62 28.51 -5.16
CA SER A 66 34.15 29.90 -5.16
C SER A 66 33.04 30.21 -4.15
N HIS A 67 32.78 29.32 -3.18
CA HIS A 67 31.77 29.48 -2.12
C HIS A 67 30.32 29.64 -2.60
N LYS A 68 30.01 29.28 -3.85
CA LYS A 68 28.63 29.23 -4.33
C LYS A 68 27.91 28.04 -3.70
N ARG A 69 26.73 28.28 -3.10
CA ARG A 69 25.96 27.27 -2.36
C ARG A 69 24.78 26.76 -3.18
N ASN A 70 24.88 25.53 -3.67
CA ASN A 70 23.80 24.88 -4.42
C ASN A 70 23.01 23.94 -3.50
N LYS A 71 21.67 24.06 -3.48
CA LYS A 71 20.81 23.22 -2.64
C LYS A 71 20.90 21.75 -3.08
N LYS A 72 21.05 20.83 -2.11
CA LYS A 72 21.06 19.37 -2.33
C LYS A 72 20.39 18.64 -1.17
N LEU A 73 19.69 17.56 -1.47
CA LEU A 73 19.21 16.63 -0.44
C LEU A 73 20.25 15.55 -0.15
N GLN A 74 20.70 15.47 1.10
CA GLN A 74 21.56 14.40 1.60
C GLN A 74 20.70 13.18 1.91
N GLN A 75 20.78 12.16 1.05
CA GLN A 75 19.99 10.95 1.20
C GLN A 75 20.54 10.05 2.32
N VAL A 76 19.64 9.32 2.99
CA VAL A 76 20.03 8.29 3.96
C VAL A 76 20.56 7.08 3.20
N ASN A 77 21.62 6.44 3.72
CA ASN A 77 22.11 5.16 3.23
C ASN A 77 21.13 4.04 3.62
N LEU A 78 20.07 3.89 2.82
CA LEU A 78 19.00 2.91 2.98
C LEU A 78 19.32 1.67 2.16
N GLN A 79 19.17 0.50 2.78
CA GLN A 79 19.45 -0.80 2.17
C GLN A 79 18.24 -1.71 2.35
N MET A 80 17.87 -2.45 1.30
CA MET A 80 16.86 -3.49 1.39
C MET A 80 17.54 -4.76 1.91
N LYS A 81 17.31 -5.09 3.19
CA LYS A 81 17.93 -6.23 3.84
C LYS A 81 16.89 -7.14 4.48
N LYS A 82 17.28 -8.41 4.65
CA LYS A 82 16.51 -9.40 5.40
C LYS A 82 17.08 -9.44 6.81
N VAL A 83 16.22 -9.32 7.81
CA VAL A 83 16.59 -9.42 9.23
C VAL A 83 15.92 -10.66 9.80
N PHE A 84 16.68 -11.48 10.54
CA PHE A 84 16.13 -12.66 11.18
C PHE A 84 15.34 -12.27 12.44
N TRP A 85 14.20 -12.90 12.64
CA TRP A 85 13.36 -12.75 13.83
C TRP A 85 13.28 -14.09 14.56
N GLU A 86 13.79 -14.11 15.79
CA GLU A 86 13.95 -15.32 16.61
C GLU A 86 12.60 -15.90 17.05
N LYS A 87 11.66 -15.07 17.49
CA LYS A 87 10.37 -15.51 18.04
C LYS A 87 9.53 -16.34 17.09
N GLU A 88 9.52 -15.98 15.81
CA GLU A 88 8.78 -16.69 14.77
C GLU A 88 9.71 -17.48 13.83
N LYS A 89 11.02 -17.51 14.12
CA LYS A 89 12.07 -18.13 13.30
C LYS A 89 11.97 -17.77 11.82
N ARG A 90 11.83 -16.47 11.49
CA ARG A 90 11.60 -16.01 10.10
C ARG A 90 12.44 -14.83 9.66
N TRP A 91 12.61 -14.72 8.34
CA TRP A 91 13.31 -13.60 7.71
C TRP A 91 12.33 -12.49 7.31
N VAL A 92 12.49 -11.31 7.90
CA VAL A 92 11.69 -10.12 7.58
C VAL A 92 12.43 -9.25 6.57
N LYS A 93 11.80 -8.91 5.44
CA LYS A 93 12.37 -7.99 4.44
C LYS A 93 11.92 -6.56 4.75
N MET A 94 12.87 -5.67 5.01
CA MET A 94 12.59 -4.27 5.36
C MET A 94 13.66 -3.32 4.81
N LYS A 95 13.32 -2.02 4.73
CA LYS A 95 14.22 -0.95 4.28
C LYS A 95 14.89 -0.34 5.50
N VAL A 96 16.16 -0.64 5.70
CA VAL A 96 16.89 -0.28 6.92
C VAL A 96 18.09 0.58 6.59
N SER A 97 18.34 1.60 7.41
CA SER A 97 19.59 2.36 7.36
C SER A 97 20.75 1.54 7.93
N THR A 98 21.98 1.82 7.52
CA THR A 98 23.17 1.13 8.08
C THR A 98 23.30 1.29 9.59
N LYS A 99 22.94 2.47 10.13
CA LYS A 99 22.86 2.69 11.59
C LYS A 99 21.72 1.91 12.24
N GLY A 100 20.60 1.73 11.53
CA GLY A 100 19.51 0.85 11.96
C GLY A 100 19.99 -0.59 12.11
N LEU A 101 20.72 -1.13 11.14
CA LEU A 101 21.30 -2.48 11.22
C LEU A 101 22.24 -2.63 12.43
N LYS A 102 23.12 -1.66 12.68
CA LYS A 102 23.97 -1.66 13.88
C LYS A 102 23.15 -1.68 15.17
N SER A 103 22.02 -0.98 15.20
CA SER A 103 21.14 -0.91 16.37
C SER A 103 20.39 -2.21 16.60
N ILE A 104 19.94 -2.87 15.53
CA ILE A 104 19.34 -4.22 15.60
C ILE A 104 20.32 -5.19 16.25
N ASN A 105 21.59 -5.18 15.82
CA ASN A 105 22.59 -6.09 16.38
C ASN A 105 22.91 -5.82 17.86
N LYS A 106 22.73 -4.58 18.33
CA LYS A 106 23.03 -4.20 19.73
C LYS A 106 21.85 -4.41 20.67
N VAL A 107 20.64 -4.07 20.23
CA VAL A 107 19.43 -3.97 21.07
C VAL A 107 18.45 -5.11 20.78
N GLY A 108 18.52 -5.71 19.60
CA GLY A 108 17.56 -6.68 19.12
C GLY A 108 16.47 -6.06 18.24
N LEU A 109 15.82 -6.90 17.43
CA LEU A 109 14.79 -6.47 16.49
C LEU A 109 13.50 -6.07 17.19
N GLU A 110 13.09 -6.79 18.24
CA GLU A 110 11.80 -6.59 18.90
C GLU A 110 11.72 -5.26 19.64
N GLU A 111 12.76 -4.93 20.41
CA GLU A 111 12.84 -3.65 21.12
C GLU A 111 12.81 -2.48 20.15
N MET A 112 13.56 -2.57 19.05
CA MET A 112 13.59 -1.53 18.03
C MET A 112 12.22 -1.39 17.34
N ALA A 113 11.53 -2.50 17.06
CA ALA A 113 10.20 -2.48 16.48
C ALA A 113 9.16 -1.85 17.44
N LYS A 114 9.25 -2.15 18.74
CA LYS A 114 8.43 -1.52 19.78
C LYS A 114 8.65 -0.01 19.83
N ARG A 115 9.92 0.45 19.84
CA ARG A 115 10.27 1.89 19.83
C ARG A 115 9.74 2.61 18.58
N ALA A 116 9.74 1.92 17.44
CA ALA A 116 9.25 2.46 16.18
C ALA A 116 7.73 2.33 16.01
N ASN A 117 7.03 1.65 16.93
CA ASN A 117 5.61 1.30 16.84
C ASN A 117 5.27 0.55 15.54
N ILE A 118 6.08 -0.46 15.19
CA ILE A 118 5.93 -1.25 13.96
C ILE A 118 5.50 -2.67 14.29
N ASP A 119 4.44 -3.11 13.63
CA ASP A 119 3.97 -4.50 13.69
C ASP A 119 4.82 -5.40 12.78
N LEU A 120 5.74 -6.16 13.37
CA LEU A 120 6.60 -7.10 12.65
C LEU A 120 5.80 -8.11 11.82
N TYR A 121 4.64 -8.56 12.31
CA TYR A 121 3.74 -9.49 11.63
C TYR A 121 3.22 -8.97 10.29
N SER A 122 3.10 -7.65 10.12
CA SER A 122 2.57 -7.07 8.89
C SER A 122 3.59 -7.01 7.74
N LEU A 123 4.89 -7.10 8.08
CA LEU A 123 5.99 -6.92 7.14
C LEU A 123 6.17 -8.14 6.22
N PRO A 124 6.55 -7.91 4.95
CA PRO A 124 6.77 -9.00 4.01
C PRO A 124 7.94 -9.88 4.47
N PHE A 125 7.73 -11.18 4.41
CA PHE A 125 8.74 -12.20 4.61
C PHE A 125 8.76 -13.16 3.41
N VAL A 126 9.85 -13.92 3.30
CA VAL A 126 10.00 -14.96 2.28
C VAL A 126 10.23 -16.25 3.04
N ASP A 127 9.31 -17.21 2.91
CA ASP A 127 9.46 -18.54 3.50
C ASP A 127 10.22 -19.44 2.51
N VAL A 128 11.30 -20.08 2.99
CA VAL A 128 12.04 -21.13 2.26
C VAL A 128 12.52 -22.24 3.20
N SER A 129 12.36 -22.10 4.53
CA SER A 129 12.97 -22.99 5.53
C SER A 129 11.98 -23.99 6.12
N GLU A 130 12.34 -25.28 6.07
CA GLU A 130 11.58 -26.41 6.62
C GLU A 130 11.32 -26.26 8.13
N ALA A 131 12.34 -25.83 8.88
CA ALA A 131 12.27 -25.59 10.32
C ALA A 131 11.19 -24.59 10.76
N ARG A 132 10.85 -23.63 9.89
CA ARG A 132 9.76 -22.68 10.16
C ARG A 132 8.39 -23.32 9.93
N THR A 133 8.27 -24.17 8.92
CA THR A 133 7.02 -24.90 8.61
C THR A 133 6.64 -25.85 9.75
N GLU A 134 7.62 -26.53 10.33
CA GLU A 134 7.45 -27.38 11.51
C GLU A 134 6.97 -26.57 12.72
N TRP A 135 7.64 -25.45 13.01
CA TRP A 135 7.22 -24.54 14.08
C TRP A 135 5.77 -24.05 13.91
N LEU A 136 5.32 -23.79 12.67
CA LEU A 136 3.94 -23.36 12.41
C LEU A 136 2.92 -24.48 12.65
N LYS A 137 3.26 -25.73 12.32
CA LYS A 137 2.42 -26.91 12.60
C LYS A 137 2.28 -27.13 14.10
N GLU A 138 3.37 -27.00 14.85
CA GLU A 138 3.39 -27.14 16.31
C GLU A 138 2.59 -26.03 17.02
N ASN A 139 2.70 -24.79 16.55
CA ASN A 139 2.08 -23.62 17.18
C ASN A 139 0.68 -23.28 16.62
N ASN A 140 0.14 -24.09 15.70
CA ASN A 140 -1.18 -23.92 15.06
C ASN A 140 -1.42 -22.48 14.53
N LYS A 141 -0.43 -21.85 13.88
CA LYS A 141 -0.56 -20.47 13.38
C LYS A 141 -0.27 -20.38 11.88
N PRO A 142 -1.19 -19.86 11.04
CA PRO A 142 -0.90 -19.67 9.63
C PRO A 142 0.02 -18.44 9.43
N PRO A 143 0.93 -18.45 8.43
CA PRO A 143 1.80 -17.32 8.12
C PRO A 143 0.95 -16.07 7.82
N VAL A 144 1.08 -15.05 8.67
CA VAL A 144 0.10 -13.97 8.76
C VAL A 144 0.29 -12.95 7.64
N LYS A 145 -0.36 -13.21 6.52
CA LYS A 145 -1.13 -12.22 5.77
C LYS A 145 -2.23 -12.95 5.00
N LYS A 146 -3.48 -12.86 5.45
CA LYS A 146 -4.62 -13.37 4.66
C LYS A 146 -4.59 -12.68 3.29
N ASN A 147 -4.35 -13.44 2.23
CA ASN A 147 -4.54 -12.95 0.87
C ASN A 147 -6.03 -12.61 0.72
N LYS A 148 -6.37 -11.32 0.74
CA LYS A 148 -7.76 -10.86 0.58
C LYS A 148 -8.39 -11.30 -0.75
N ARG A 149 -7.56 -11.73 -1.71
CA ARG A 149 -7.93 -12.28 -3.03
C ARG A 149 -7.81 -13.80 -3.12
N ALA A 150 -7.25 -14.49 -2.12
CA ALA A 150 -7.22 -15.94 -2.15
C ALA A 150 -8.63 -16.47 -1.94
N MET A 151 -9.05 -17.39 -2.82
CA MET A 151 -10.29 -18.14 -2.66
C MET A 151 -10.32 -18.78 -1.27
N ASN A 152 -11.38 -18.50 -0.51
CA ASN A 152 -11.60 -19.21 0.74
C ASN A 152 -11.85 -20.69 0.39
N GLN A 153 -10.92 -21.55 0.79
CA GLN A 153 -10.91 -22.98 0.47
C GLN A 153 -12.21 -23.66 0.92
N GLU A 154 -12.73 -23.28 2.09
CA GLU A 154 -13.98 -23.80 2.64
C GLU A 154 -15.18 -23.41 1.77
N LYS A 155 -15.21 -22.17 1.25
CA LYS A 155 -16.29 -21.71 0.36
C LYS A 155 -16.27 -22.37 -1.01
N TYR A 156 -15.09 -22.69 -1.53
CA TYR A 156 -14.95 -23.40 -2.80
C TYR A 156 -15.38 -24.87 -2.67
N GLN A 157 -14.97 -25.54 -1.60
CA GLN A 157 -15.42 -26.90 -1.30
C GLN A 157 -16.92 -26.96 -1.05
N ALA A 158 -17.49 -26.00 -0.31
CA ALA A 158 -18.95 -25.90 -0.13
C ALA A 158 -19.69 -25.67 -1.46
N LYS A 159 -19.08 -24.93 -2.41
CA LYS A 159 -19.68 -24.70 -3.73
C LYS A 159 -19.63 -25.94 -4.62
N ILE A 160 -18.54 -26.71 -4.56
CA ILE A 160 -18.42 -28.02 -5.24
C ILE A 160 -19.44 -29.01 -4.66
N ALA A 161 -19.52 -29.10 -3.33
CA ALA A 161 -20.46 -29.98 -2.64
C ALA A 161 -21.92 -29.60 -2.90
N ALA A 162 -22.25 -28.32 -3.06
CA ALA A 162 -23.59 -27.86 -3.43
C ALA A 162 -23.91 -28.01 -4.94
N SER A 163 -22.90 -28.26 -5.78
CA SER A 163 -23.06 -28.59 -7.19
C SER A 163 -23.02 -30.09 -7.49
N SER A 164 -22.85 -30.93 -6.45
CA SER A 164 -22.91 -32.39 -6.48
C SER A 164 -24.30 -32.84 -6.02
#